data_AF-A0A9P7CRB6-F1
#
_entry.id   AF-A0A9P7CRB6-F1
#
_cell.length_a   1.000
_cell.length_b   1.000
_cell.length_c   1.000
_cell.angle_alpha   90.00
_cell.angle_beta   90.00
_cell.angle_gamma   90.00
#
_symmetry.space_group_name_H-M   'P 1'
#
loop_
_entity.id
_entity.type
_entity.pdbx_description
1 polymer ?
#
loop_
_entity_poly.entity_id
_entity_poly.type
_entity_poly.pdbx_seq_one_letter_code
_entity_poly.pdbx_strand_id
1 'polypeptide(L)'
;MDQEAQKRKERLAAIRKRKIESTAAQKNRSVEDAEKALRFRSYTPNDETLKNHVEIFTPNDVGDTIESETKNFTKEALAEHAEKEKEEVDLFNLAPKKPNWDLKRDVEKKLQRLDKRTQKAIYEIIRMRLEKDKDANFAEVVANAETQQNFLEEDA
;
A
#
# COMPACT_ATOMS: atom_id res chain seq x y z
N MET A 1 30.17 -83.52 2.37
CA MET A 1 30.13 -83.05 0.97
C MET A 1 29.18 -81.87 0.81
N ASP A 2 27.90 -82.00 1.16
CA ASP A 2 26.90 -80.94 0.87
C ASP A 2 27.07 -79.64 1.66
N GLN A 3 27.54 -79.72 2.90
CA GLN A 3 27.76 -78.54 3.75
C GLN A 3 28.88 -77.61 3.23
N GLU A 4 29.88 -78.16 2.55
CA GLU A 4 31.02 -77.39 2.04
C GLU A 4 30.67 -76.67 0.72
N ALA A 5 29.81 -77.29 -0.10
CA ALA A 5 29.23 -76.67 -1.28
C ALA A 5 28.33 -75.47 -0.92
N GLN A 6 27.54 -75.60 0.15
CA GLN A 6 26.69 -74.51 0.66
C GLN A 6 27.53 -73.31 1.15
N LYS A 7 28.58 -73.54 1.93
CA LYS A 7 29.51 -72.47 2.38
C LYS A 7 30.18 -71.74 1.21
N ARG A 8 30.57 -72.46 0.15
CA ARG A 8 31.13 -71.83 -1.07
C ARG A 8 30.09 -70.98 -1.80
N LYS A 9 28.85 -71.46 -1.91
CA LYS A 9 27.75 -70.73 -2.54
C LYS A 9 27.44 -69.43 -1.79
N GLU A 10 27.38 -69.47 -0.47
CA GLU A 10 27.17 -68.30 0.38
C GLU A 10 28.31 -67.28 0.25
N ARG A 11 29.57 -67.74 0.27
CA ARG A 11 30.74 -66.87 0.09
C ARG A 11 30.75 -66.19 -1.27
N LEU A 12 30.41 -66.93 -2.34
CA LEU A 12 30.31 -66.36 -3.68
C LEU A 12 29.14 -65.39 -3.81
N ALA A 13 28.00 -65.65 -3.15
CA ALA A 13 26.87 -64.75 -3.11
C ALA A 13 27.22 -63.42 -2.38
N ALA A 14 27.93 -63.49 -1.26
CA ALA A 14 28.40 -62.32 -0.54
C ALA A 14 29.39 -61.48 -1.37
N ILE A 15 30.31 -62.13 -2.09
CA ILE A 15 31.25 -61.45 -3.00
C ILE A 15 30.49 -60.75 -4.14
N ARG A 16 29.49 -61.41 -4.73
CA ARG A 16 28.66 -60.81 -5.79
C ARG A 16 27.85 -59.62 -5.27
N LYS A 17 27.24 -59.74 -4.09
CA LYS A 17 26.47 -58.65 -3.47
C LYS A 17 27.35 -57.43 -3.21
N ARG A 18 28.53 -57.63 -2.61
CA ARG A 18 29.49 -56.54 -2.38
C ARG A 18 29.97 -55.86 -3.67
N LYS A 19 30.16 -56.63 -4.75
CA LYS A 19 30.55 -56.05 -6.04
C LYS A 19 29.43 -55.20 -6.63
N ILE A 20 28.17 -55.66 -6.58
CA ILE A 20 27.00 -54.91 -7.03
C ILE A 20 26.83 -53.62 -6.20
N GLU A 21 26.95 -53.70 -4.88
CA GLU A 21 26.88 -52.54 -3.98
C GLU A 21 28.00 -51.52 -4.27
N SER A 22 29.24 -51.97 -4.52
CA SER A 22 30.34 -51.08 -4.89
C SER A 22 30.09 -50.36 -6.23
N THR A 23 29.56 -51.06 -7.23
CA THR A 23 29.23 -50.47 -8.53
C THR A 23 28.04 -49.51 -8.45
N ALA A 24 27.05 -49.81 -7.60
CA ALA A 24 25.89 -48.95 -7.38
C ALA A 24 26.27 -47.67 -6.62
N ALA A 25 27.11 -47.77 -5.57
CA ALA A 25 27.60 -46.62 -4.84
C ALA A 25 28.46 -45.67 -5.70
N GLN A 26 29.26 -46.23 -6.63
CA GLN A 26 30.07 -45.45 -7.56
C GLN A 26 29.20 -44.76 -8.63
N LYS A 27 28.13 -45.42 -9.09
CA LYS A 27 27.14 -44.83 -10.00
C LYS A 27 26.33 -43.71 -9.33
N ASN A 28 25.88 -43.89 -8.08
CA ASN A 28 25.11 -42.86 -7.38
C ASN A 28 25.93 -41.59 -7.13
N ARG A 29 27.22 -41.73 -6.78
CA ARG A 29 28.11 -40.57 -6.59
C ARG A 29 28.31 -39.77 -7.89
N SER A 30 28.42 -40.45 -9.04
CA SER A 30 28.49 -39.77 -10.35
C SER A 30 27.20 -39.09 -10.79
N VAL A 31 26.04 -39.53 -10.28
CA VAL A 31 24.74 -38.92 -10.60
C VAL A 31 24.52 -37.66 -9.76
N GLU A 32 24.84 -37.70 -8.45
CA GLU A 32 24.74 -36.53 -7.57
C GLU A 32 25.70 -35.39 -7.96
N ASP A 33 26.89 -35.71 -8.49
CA ASP A 33 27.83 -34.70 -9.02
C ASP A 33 27.41 -34.18 -10.40
N ALA A 34 26.72 -34.99 -11.22
CA ALA A 34 26.17 -34.56 -12.51
C ALA A 34 24.94 -33.64 -12.36
N GLU A 35 24.22 -33.72 -11.25
CA GLU A 35 23.09 -32.82 -10.93
C GLU A 35 23.54 -31.39 -10.60
N LYS A 36 24.82 -31.17 -10.30
CA LYS A 36 25.41 -29.83 -10.11
C LYS A 36 26.19 -29.42 -11.35
N ALA A 37 25.47 -29.12 -12.43
CA ALA A 37 26.09 -28.58 -13.65
C ALA A 37 26.91 -27.33 -13.33
N LEU A 38 28.18 -27.32 -13.74
CA LEU A 38 29.05 -26.17 -13.58
C LEU A 38 28.59 -25.06 -14.53
N ARG A 39 28.30 -23.86 -14.00
CA ARG A 39 27.84 -22.72 -14.78
C ARG A 39 28.90 -21.64 -14.88
N PHE A 40 29.41 -21.37 -16.08
CA PHE A 40 30.38 -20.31 -16.30
C PHE A 40 29.71 -19.05 -16.85
N ARG A 41 30.03 -17.89 -16.25
CA ARG A 41 29.47 -16.58 -16.65
C ARG A 41 30.37 -15.80 -17.61
N SER A 42 31.68 -16.05 -17.58
CA SER A 42 32.68 -15.24 -18.29
C SER A 42 33.71 -16.08 -19.06
N TYR A 43 33.51 -17.40 -19.16
CA TYR A 43 34.50 -18.30 -19.75
C TYR A 43 33.84 -19.43 -20.53
N THR A 44 34.37 -19.67 -21.73
CA THR A 44 34.04 -20.83 -22.56
C THR A 44 35.23 -21.78 -22.57
N PRO A 45 35.13 -22.97 -21.95
CA PRO A 45 36.20 -23.96 -21.97
C PRO A 45 36.60 -24.32 -23.40
N ASN A 46 37.89 -24.56 -23.66
CA ASN A 46 38.36 -24.97 -24.99
C ASN A 46 38.14 -26.47 -25.27
N ASP A 47 38.22 -27.30 -24.22
CA ASP A 47 38.03 -28.74 -24.26
C ASP A 47 36.58 -29.13 -24.58
N GLU A 48 36.38 -29.98 -25.60
CA GLU A 48 35.07 -30.43 -26.07
C GLU A 48 34.32 -31.27 -25.04
N THR A 49 35.05 -32.05 -24.24
CA THR A 49 34.44 -32.89 -23.20
C THR A 49 33.82 -32.04 -22.10
N LEU A 50 34.49 -30.96 -21.71
CA LEU A 50 34.05 -30.05 -20.67
C LEU A 50 32.92 -29.13 -21.16
N LYS A 51 32.91 -28.72 -22.44
CA LYS A 51 31.82 -27.93 -23.03
C LYS A 51 30.46 -28.62 -22.90
N ASN A 52 30.39 -29.94 -23.03
CA ASN A 52 29.13 -30.70 -22.97
C ASN A 52 28.55 -30.83 -21.56
N HIS A 53 29.35 -30.56 -20.52
CA HIS A 53 28.97 -30.74 -19.11
C HIS A 53 28.85 -29.41 -18.36
N VAL A 54 28.96 -28.29 -19.09
CA VAL A 54 29.01 -26.94 -18.53
C VAL A 54 27.91 -26.11 -19.17
N GLU A 55 27.12 -25.44 -18.35
CA GLU A 55 26.15 -24.45 -18.80
C GLU A 55 26.85 -23.09 -18.96
N ILE A 56 26.93 -22.58 -20.18
CA ILE A 56 27.47 -21.25 -20.45
C ILE A 56 26.35 -20.25 -20.30
N PHE A 57 26.50 -19.32 -19.35
CA PHE A 57 25.55 -18.24 -19.16
C PHE A 57 25.58 -17.29 -20.36
N THR A 58 24.44 -17.14 -21.03
CA THR A 58 24.26 -16.23 -22.13
C THR A 58 23.58 -14.93 -21.66
N PRO A 59 23.68 -13.82 -22.40
CA PRO A 59 22.94 -12.60 -22.09
C PRO A 59 21.42 -12.78 -22.00
N ASN A 60 20.86 -13.85 -22.58
CA ASN A 60 19.43 -14.18 -22.49
C ASN A 60 19.04 -14.78 -21.14
N ASP A 61 20.01 -15.32 -20.39
CA ASP A 61 19.80 -15.85 -19.05
C ASP A 61 19.89 -14.74 -17.98
N VAL A 62 20.22 -13.50 -18.39
CA VAL A 62 20.10 -12.31 -17.55
C VAL A 62 18.62 -12.04 -17.40
N GLY A 63 18.09 -12.34 -16.22
CA GLY A 63 16.70 -12.04 -15.87
C GLY A 63 16.44 -10.54 -15.72
N ASP A 64 15.39 -10.21 -15.00
CA ASP A 64 15.00 -8.82 -14.79
C ASP A 64 16.14 -8.04 -14.12
N THR A 65 16.56 -6.99 -14.81
CA THR A 65 17.60 -6.05 -14.35
C THR A 65 16.91 -4.79 -13.82
N ILE A 66 17.56 -4.06 -12.92
CA ILE A 66 17.04 -2.78 -12.39
C ILE A 66 16.63 -1.83 -13.53
N GLU A 67 17.38 -1.84 -14.63
CA GLU A 67 17.05 -1.09 -15.86
C GLU A 67 15.71 -1.50 -16.48
N SER A 68 15.36 -2.80 -16.51
CA SER A 68 14.06 -3.23 -17.03
C SER A 68 12.90 -2.83 -16.13
N GLU A 69 13.10 -2.87 -14.81
CA GLU A 69 12.10 -2.43 -13.83
C GLU A 69 11.86 -0.92 -13.90
N THR A 70 12.93 -0.13 -14.05
CA THR A 70 12.86 1.34 -13.99
C THR A 70 12.43 1.99 -15.32
N LYS A 71 12.43 1.24 -16.43
CA LYS A 71 12.02 1.74 -17.77
C LYS A 71 10.64 2.41 -17.79
N ASN A 72 9.70 1.92 -16.99
CA ASN A 72 8.32 2.41 -16.99
C ASN A 72 8.06 3.52 -15.96
N PHE A 73 8.85 3.59 -14.90
CA PHE A 73 8.70 4.59 -13.84
C PHE A 73 8.71 6.03 -14.37
N THR A 74 9.60 6.31 -15.32
CA THR A 74 9.70 7.62 -15.97
C THR A 74 8.44 7.98 -16.75
N LYS A 75 7.83 7.00 -17.44
CA LYS A 75 6.59 7.19 -18.21
C LYS A 75 5.39 7.38 -17.29
N GLU A 76 5.32 6.62 -16.21
CA GLU A 76 4.26 6.71 -15.19
C GLU A 76 4.29 8.07 -14.48
N ALA A 77 5.47 8.52 -14.05
CA ALA A 77 5.62 9.84 -13.43
C ALA A 77 5.22 10.99 -14.38
N LEU A 78 5.58 10.88 -15.67
CA LEU A 78 5.17 11.87 -16.67
C LEU A 78 3.66 11.86 -16.90
N ALA A 79 3.04 10.67 -16.92
CA ALA A 79 1.60 10.52 -17.09
C ALA A 79 0.83 11.09 -15.89
N GLU A 80 1.27 10.82 -14.66
CA GLU A 80 0.68 11.36 -13.44
C GLU A 80 0.78 12.89 -13.40
N HIS A 81 1.92 13.46 -13.81
CA HIS A 81 2.08 14.90 -13.89
C HIS A 81 1.14 15.51 -14.94
N ALA A 82 1.04 14.90 -16.12
CA ALA A 82 0.14 15.34 -17.17
C ALA A 82 -1.34 15.21 -16.77
N GLU A 83 -1.69 14.27 -15.89
CA GLU A 83 -3.04 14.13 -15.33
C GLU A 83 -3.33 15.24 -14.31
N LYS A 84 -2.38 15.57 -13.43
CA LYS A 84 -2.48 16.70 -12.49
C LYS A 84 -2.55 18.05 -13.18
N GLU A 85 -1.91 18.22 -14.33
CA GLU A 85 -2.01 19.46 -15.14
C GLU A 85 -3.35 19.59 -15.86
N LYS A 86 -3.99 18.46 -16.19
CA LYS A 86 -5.36 18.45 -16.77
C LYS A 86 -6.43 18.70 -15.72
N GLU A 87 -6.15 18.35 -14.46
CA GLU A 87 -7.02 18.71 -13.35
C GLU A 87 -7.04 20.25 -13.26
N GLU A 88 -8.21 20.83 -13.53
CA GLU A 88 -8.37 22.28 -13.54
C GLU A 88 -8.02 22.84 -12.17
N VAL A 89 -6.92 23.61 -12.12
CA VAL A 89 -6.46 24.26 -10.89
C VAL A 89 -7.54 25.22 -10.43
N ASP A 90 -8.12 24.96 -9.26
CA ASP A 90 -9.12 25.82 -8.64
C ASP A 90 -8.51 27.21 -8.31
N LEU A 91 -8.80 28.17 -9.19
CA LEU A 91 -8.30 29.54 -9.10
C LEU A 91 -8.73 30.23 -7.79
N PHE A 92 -9.81 29.80 -7.15
CA PHE A 92 -10.25 30.38 -5.86
C PHE A 92 -9.36 29.99 -4.68
N ASN A 93 -8.70 28.84 -4.76
CA ASN A 93 -7.75 28.41 -3.74
C ASN A 93 -6.35 28.97 -3.95
N LEU A 94 -5.98 29.26 -5.21
CA LEU A 94 -4.69 29.86 -5.56
C LEU A 94 -4.65 31.38 -5.38
N ALA A 95 -5.81 32.05 -5.41
CA ALA A 95 -5.91 33.48 -5.18
C ALA A 95 -5.42 33.87 -3.77
N PRO A 96 -4.76 35.05 -3.62
CA PRO A 96 -4.35 35.55 -2.31
C PRO A 96 -5.58 35.75 -1.42
N LYS A 97 -5.64 34.99 -0.32
CA LYS A 97 -6.75 35.07 0.64
C LYS A 97 -6.63 36.32 1.52
N LYS A 98 -7.76 36.77 2.08
CA LYS A 98 -7.79 37.90 3.02
C LYS A 98 -6.90 37.60 4.24
N PRO A 99 -6.18 38.58 4.83
CA PRO A 99 -5.33 38.35 6.00
C PRO A 99 -6.05 37.65 7.17
N ASN A 100 -7.35 37.93 7.36
CA ASN A 100 -8.15 37.40 8.46
C ASN A 100 -8.87 36.07 8.14
N TRP A 101 -8.58 35.44 6.99
CA TRP A 101 -9.30 34.24 6.55
C TRP A 101 -9.12 33.05 7.51
N ASP A 102 -7.92 32.92 8.07
CA ASP A 102 -7.57 31.88 9.03
C ASP A 102 -8.29 32.11 10.36
N LEU A 103 -8.27 33.35 10.85
CA LEU A 103 -9.00 33.75 12.05
C LEU A 103 -10.48 33.47 11.92
N LYS A 104 -11.09 33.78 10.76
CA LYS A 104 -12.51 33.50 10.50
C LYS A 104 -12.78 32.00 10.55
N ARG A 105 -11.97 31.18 9.88
CA ARG A 105 -12.14 29.73 9.84
C ARG A 105 -12.08 29.11 11.25
N ASP A 106 -11.11 29.53 12.05
CA ASP A 106 -10.87 28.94 13.36
C ASP A 106 -11.90 29.41 14.42
N VAL A 107 -12.38 30.64 14.28
CA VAL A 107 -13.42 31.22 15.17
C VAL A 107 -14.81 30.71 14.81
N GLU A 108 -15.10 30.46 13.53
CA GLU A 108 -16.41 29.98 13.04
C GLU A 108 -16.91 28.75 13.82
N LYS A 109 -16.04 27.75 14.03
CA LYS A 109 -16.40 26.53 14.78
C LYS A 109 -16.80 26.81 16.24
N LYS A 110 -16.20 27.84 16.85
CA LYS A 110 -16.53 28.26 18.23
C LYS A 110 -17.84 29.06 18.23
N LEU A 111 -18.02 29.96 17.28
CA LEU A 111 -19.25 30.74 17.10
C LEU A 111 -20.45 29.83 16.86
N GLN A 112 -20.35 28.81 16.01
CA GLN A 112 -21.45 27.86 15.77
C GLN A 112 -21.90 27.13 17.04
N ARG A 113 -20.97 26.81 17.95
CA ARG A 113 -21.31 26.19 19.24
C ARG A 113 -21.97 27.18 20.20
N LEU A 114 -21.49 28.42 20.19
CA LEU A 114 -22.04 29.49 21.00
C LEU A 114 -23.44 29.86 20.53
N ASP A 115 -23.64 30.07 19.22
CA ASP A 115 -24.91 30.42 18.60
C ASP A 115 -26.02 29.41 18.95
N LYS A 116 -25.73 28.09 18.87
CA LYS A 116 -26.68 27.05 19.32
C LYS A 116 -27.09 27.20 20.80
N ARG A 117 -26.17 27.60 21.68
CA ARG A 117 -26.47 27.81 23.11
C ARG A 117 -27.22 29.12 23.32
N THR A 118 -26.86 30.17 22.58
CA THR A 118 -27.55 31.46 22.60
C THR A 118 -28.98 31.32 22.13
N GLN A 119 -29.23 30.63 21.01
CA GLN A 119 -30.57 30.32 20.53
C GLN A 119 -31.37 29.53 21.57
N LYS A 120 -30.77 28.50 22.19
CA LYS A 120 -31.42 27.76 23.29
C LYS A 120 -31.79 28.66 24.47
N ALA A 121 -30.88 29.54 24.90
CA ALA A 121 -31.15 30.49 25.97
C ALA A 121 -32.26 31.48 25.57
N ILE A 122 -32.26 31.96 24.33
CA ILE A 122 -33.33 32.81 23.79
C ILE A 122 -34.68 32.07 23.84
N TYR A 123 -34.74 30.81 23.41
CA TYR A 123 -35.96 30.00 23.49
C TYR A 123 -36.44 29.82 24.93
N GLU A 124 -35.53 29.57 25.89
CA GLU A 124 -35.88 29.46 27.32
C GLU A 124 -36.42 30.78 27.88
N ILE A 125 -35.78 31.90 27.56
CA ILE A 125 -36.24 33.25 27.98
C ILE A 125 -37.62 33.55 27.39
N ILE A 126 -37.83 33.29 26.11
CA ILE A 126 -39.12 33.46 25.44
C ILE A 126 -40.19 32.61 26.12
N ARG A 127 -39.89 31.34 26.40
CA ARG A 127 -40.81 30.44 27.09
C ARG A 127 -41.19 30.95 28.47
N MET A 128 -40.21 31.37 29.28
CA MET A 128 -40.47 31.94 30.61
C MET A 128 -41.31 33.20 30.55
N ARG A 129 -41.07 34.06 29.54
CA ARG A 129 -41.85 35.29 29.36
C ARG A 129 -43.29 34.98 29.00
N LEU A 130 -43.54 34.03 28.10
CA LEU A 130 -44.88 33.60 27.72
C LEU A 130 -45.64 32.92 28.87
N GLU A 131 -44.96 32.11 29.70
CA GLU A 131 -45.57 31.49 30.88
C GLU A 131 -45.94 32.51 31.97
N LYS A 132 -45.16 33.60 32.08
CA LYS A 132 -45.44 34.72 32.99
C LYS A 132 -46.58 35.60 32.48
N ASP A 133 -46.60 35.85 31.18
CA ASP A 133 -47.61 36.64 30.49
C ASP A 133 -48.68 35.69 29.93
N LYS A 134 -49.50 35.10 30.81
CA LYS A 134 -50.50 34.06 30.48
C LYS A 134 -51.52 34.43 29.39
N ASP A 135 -51.63 35.72 29.05
CA ASP A 135 -52.57 36.27 28.09
C ASP A 135 -51.89 36.98 26.89
N ALA A 136 -50.56 36.97 26.79
CA ALA A 136 -49.86 37.67 25.72
C ALA A 136 -49.79 36.83 24.43
N ASN A 137 -50.42 37.34 23.36
CA ASN A 137 -50.25 36.79 22.03
C ASN A 137 -48.80 36.96 21.58
N PHE A 138 -48.07 35.85 21.41
CA PHE A 138 -46.67 35.85 20.98
C PHE A 138 -46.42 36.70 19.71
N ALA A 139 -47.35 36.67 18.76
CA ALA A 139 -47.28 37.45 17.53
C ALA A 139 -47.28 38.98 17.77
N GLU A 140 -48.01 39.46 18.78
CA GLU A 140 -48.14 40.88 19.10
C GLU A 140 -46.89 41.39 19.84
N VAL A 141 -46.30 40.56 20.69
CA VAL A 141 -45.02 40.87 21.38
C VAL A 141 -43.85 40.93 20.39
N VAL A 142 -43.82 40.04 19.39
CA VAL A 142 -42.78 40.05 18.34
C VAL A 142 -42.95 41.27 17.43
N ALA A 143 -44.17 41.58 16.99
CA ALA A 143 -44.44 42.77 16.17
C ALA A 143 -44.07 44.09 16.90
N ASN A 144 -44.34 44.17 18.21
CA ASN A 144 -43.94 45.32 19.03
C ASN A 144 -42.41 45.42 19.26
N ALA A 145 -41.70 44.29 19.27
CA ALA A 145 -40.24 44.30 19.36
C ALA A 145 -39.57 44.71 18.04
N GLU A 146 -40.08 44.23 16.90
CA GLU A 146 -39.59 44.60 15.57
C GLU A 146 -39.80 46.09 15.27
N THR A 147 -40.96 46.64 15.63
CA THR A 147 -41.25 48.08 15.50
C THR A 147 -40.32 48.95 16.35
N GLN A 148 -39.97 48.52 17.56
CA GLN A 148 -39.00 49.24 18.41
C GLN A 148 -37.57 49.18 17.85
N GLN A 149 -37.16 48.06 17.24
CA GLN A 149 -35.83 47.96 16.63
C GLN A 149 -35.69 48.85 15.40
N ASN A 150 -36.70 48.87 14.52
CA ASN A 150 -36.70 49.76 13.36
C ASN A 150 -36.68 51.24 13.77
N PHE A 151 -37.37 51.61 14.85
CA PHE A 151 -37.36 52.99 15.37
C PHE A 151 -35.97 53.42 15.89
N LEU A 152 -35.21 52.48 16.47
CA LEU A 152 -33.85 52.73 16.97
C LEU A 152 -32.81 52.77 15.84
N GLU A 153 -33.08 52.13 14.70
CA GLU A 153 -32.23 52.20 13.51
C GLU A 153 -32.50 53.44 12.64
N GLU A 154 -33.68 54.07 12.71
CA GLU A 154 -33.98 55.32 12.00
C GLU A 154 -33.37 56.58 12.67
N ASP A 155 -33.08 56.53 13.97
CA ASP A 155 -32.51 57.66 14.75
C ASP A 155 -30.96 57.64 14.84
N ALA A 156 -30.27 56.73 14.14
CA ALA A 156 -28.81 56.54 14.16
C ALA A 156 -28.16 56.76 12.78
#